data_AF-A0AB34HUY0-F1
#
_entry.id   AF-A0AB34HUY0-F1
#
_cell.length_a   1.000
_cell.length_b   1.000
_cell.length_c   1.000
_cell.angle_alpha   90.00
_cell.angle_beta   90.00
_cell.angle_gamma   90.00
#
_symmetry.space_group_name_H-M   'P 1'
#
loop_
_entity.id
_entity.type
_entity.pdbx_description
1 polymer ?
#
loop_
_entity_poly.entity_id
_entity_poly.type
_entity_poly.pdbx_seq_one_letter_code
_entity_poly.pdbx_strand_id
1 'polypeptide(L)'
;MPVALGLLKNPEGSISLCVGRRINIAVSKQIRAILSQFSQAEALLMKAGVQPGTLDGVLLDLGCSSMQLDAPERGFSLRKDGPLDMRMDGCRYPDMPTAADVVNALDQQALASILRTYGEEKHAKKIASAIVQARSIYPITRTQQLASIVAGGHKALS
;
A
#
# COMPACT_ATOMS: atom_id res chain seq x y z
N MET A 1 4.81 -32.08 11.44
CA MET A 1 3.62 -31.30 11.83
C MET A 1 3.53 -30.14 10.86
N PRO A 2 2.46 -30.00 10.07
CA PRO A 2 2.33 -28.88 9.14
C PRO A 2 2.27 -27.58 9.94
N VAL A 3 3.10 -26.61 9.58
CA VAL A 3 3.11 -25.27 10.18
C VAL A 3 2.60 -24.33 9.10
N ALA A 4 1.44 -23.72 9.32
CA ALA A 4 0.95 -22.67 8.44
C ALA A 4 1.65 -21.36 8.80
N LEU A 5 2.49 -20.85 7.89
CA LEU A 5 3.12 -19.54 8.05
C LEU A 5 2.28 -18.47 7.35
N GLY A 6 1.77 -17.52 8.14
CA GLY A 6 1.12 -16.31 7.62
C GLY A 6 2.10 -15.15 7.60
N LEU A 7 2.44 -14.66 6.40
CA LEU A 7 3.17 -13.41 6.22
C LEU A 7 2.17 -12.27 6.03
N LEU A 8 2.12 -11.37 7.00
CA LEU A 8 1.26 -10.20 6.95
C LEU A 8 2.11 -8.97 6.66
N LYS A 9 1.84 -8.29 5.54
CA LYS A 9 2.54 -7.05 5.17
C LYS A 9 2.17 -5.91 6.14
N ASN A 10 0.89 -5.83 6.53
CA ASN A 10 0.33 -4.67 7.23
C ASN A 10 -0.72 -5.03 8.27
N PRO A 11 -0.30 -5.31 9.49
CA PRO A 11 -1.12 -4.97 10.62
C PRO A 11 -0.44 -3.81 11.35
N GLU A 12 -1.21 -2.87 11.88
CA GLU A 12 -0.64 -2.00 12.92
C GLU A 12 -0.02 -2.87 14.01
N GLY A 13 1.04 -2.41 14.69
CA GLY A 13 1.79 -3.23 15.65
C GLY A 13 0.87 -3.99 16.64
N SER A 14 -0.25 -3.37 17.01
CA SER A 14 -1.33 -3.94 17.83
C SER A 14 -2.18 -5.00 17.09
N ILE A 15 -2.47 -4.78 15.81
CA ILE A 15 -3.30 -5.65 14.95
C ILE A 15 -2.53 -6.90 14.53
N SER A 16 -1.21 -6.86 14.38
CA SER A 16 -0.42 -8.04 13.96
C SER A 16 -0.41 -9.06 15.08
N LEU A 17 -0.26 -8.56 16.31
CA LEU A 17 -0.43 -9.34 17.50
C LEU A 17 -1.88 -9.80 17.66
N CYS A 18 -2.89 -8.95 17.41
CA CYS A 18 -4.29 -9.34 17.59
C CYS A 18 -4.81 -10.33 16.54
N VAL A 19 -4.43 -10.20 15.26
CA VAL A 19 -4.76 -11.17 14.20
C VAL A 19 -3.94 -12.45 14.38
N GLY A 20 -2.64 -12.33 14.65
CA GLY A 20 -1.81 -13.49 15.01
C GLY A 20 -2.33 -14.23 16.23
N ARG A 21 -2.78 -13.52 17.28
CA ARG A 21 -3.42 -14.12 18.47
C ARG A 21 -4.81 -14.67 18.14
N ARG A 22 -5.67 -13.96 17.42
CA ARG A 22 -7.02 -14.45 17.06
C ARG A 22 -6.96 -15.70 16.19
N ILE A 23 -6.06 -15.74 15.21
CA ILE A 23 -5.85 -16.90 14.35
C ILE A 23 -5.20 -18.05 15.15
N ASN A 24 -4.25 -17.78 16.04
CA ASN A 24 -3.67 -18.80 16.93
C ASN A 24 -4.68 -19.34 17.97
N ILE A 25 -5.67 -18.51 18.38
CA ILE A 25 -6.77 -18.92 19.26
C ILE A 25 -7.83 -19.74 18.49
N ALA A 26 -8.12 -19.40 17.23
CA ALA A 26 -9.13 -20.08 16.42
C ALA A 26 -8.62 -21.37 15.73
N VAL A 27 -7.33 -21.43 15.40
CA VAL A 27 -6.71 -22.53 14.67
C VAL A 27 -5.53 -23.04 15.50
N SER A 28 -5.83 -23.94 16.44
CA SER A 28 -4.93 -24.95 17.00
C SER A 28 -3.43 -24.63 16.90
N LYS A 29 -2.84 -23.83 17.81
CA LYS A 29 -1.39 -23.73 18.18
C LYS A 29 -0.30 -23.80 17.07
N GLN A 30 -0.63 -23.79 15.78
CA GLN A 30 0.26 -24.16 14.66
C GLN A 30 0.54 -22.99 13.73
N ILE A 31 0.10 -21.79 14.10
CA ILE A 31 0.27 -20.60 13.26
C ILE A 31 1.32 -19.69 13.87
N ARG A 32 2.40 -19.49 13.11
CA ARG A 32 3.44 -18.53 13.43
C ARG A 32 3.24 -17.29 12.56
N ALA A 33 2.84 -16.20 13.19
CA ALA A 33 2.74 -14.91 12.50
C ALA A 33 4.12 -14.25 12.44
N ILE A 34 4.55 -13.86 11.25
CA ILE A 34 5.76 -13.06 11.06
C ILE A 34 5.37 -11.76 10.36
N LEU A 35 5.65 -10.65 11.03
CA LEU A 35 5.39 -9.31 10.52
C LEU A 35 6.59 -8.81 9.71
N SER A 36 6.51 -8.85 8.38
CA SER A 36 7.52 -8.29 7.49
C SER A 36 7.00 -8.10 6.06
N GLN A 37 7.86 -7.62 5.16
CA GLN A 37 7.60 -7.63 3.73
C GLN A 37 7.68 -9.05 3.18
N PHE A 38 6.76 -9.41 2.28
CA PHE A 38 6.79 -10.72 1.61
C PHE A 38 8.06 -10.94 0.78
N SER A 39 8.71 -9.86 0.32
CA SER A 39 10.00 -9.91 -0.38
C SER A 39 11.13 -10.50 0.49
N GLN A 40 10.95 -10.50 1.81
CA GLN A 40 11.89 -11.10 2.77
C GLN A 40 11.45 -12.49 3.25
N ALA A 41 10.41 -13.07 2.65
CA ALA A 41 9.81 -14.33 3.08
C ALA A 41 10.84 -15.45 3.25
N GLU A 42 11.71 -15.64 2.26
CA GLU A 42 12.73 -16.69 2.24
C GLU A 42 13.68 -16.58 3.45
N ALA A 43 14.30 -15.41 3.64
CA ALA A 43 15.20 -15.15 4.75
C ALA A 43 14.51 -15.35 6.12
N LEU A 44 13.24 -14.95 6.23
CA LEU A 44 12.45 -15.09 7.45
C LEU A 44 12.05 -16.54 7.72
N LEU A 45 11.71 -17.31 6.68
CA LEU A 45 11.41 -18.73 6.76
C LEU A 45 12.63 -19.52 7.24
N MET A 46 13.80 -19.26 6.66
CA MET A 46 15.06 -19.87 7.10
C MET A 46 15.38 -19.53 8.56
N LYS A 47 15.25 -18.25 8.94
CA LYS A 47 15.44 -17.81 10.35
C LYS A 47 14.41 -18.43 11.30
N ALA A 48 13.23 -18.77 10.79
CA ALA A 48 12.19 -19.47 11.54
C ALA A 48 12.44 -20.98 11.66
N GLY A 49 13.47 -21.52 11.01
CA GLY A 49 13.83 -22.95 11.02
C GLY A 49 13.14 -23.78 9.94
N VAL A 50 12.49 -23.13 8.96
CA VAL A 50 11.90 -23.82 7.81
C VAL A 50 13.00 -24.12 6.81
N GLN A 51 13.18 -25.39 6.48
CA GLN A 51 14.21 -25.82 5.53
C GLN A 51 13.71 -25.71 4.09
N PRO A 52 14.59 -25.42 3.11
CA PRO A 52 14.22 -25.48 1.71
C PRO A 52 13.62 -26.83 1.33
N GLY A 53 12.53 -26.81 0.55
CA GLY A 53 11.84 -28.03 0.10
C GLY A 53 10.90 -28.67 1.13
N THR A 54 10.78 -28.11 2.34
CA THR A 54 9.85 -28.64 3.37
C THR A 54 8.52 -27.88 3.44
N LEU A 55 8.23 -27.02 2.46
CA LEU A 55 7.04 -26.19 2.44
C LEU A 55 5.97 -26.85 1.57
N ASP A 56 4.84 -27.22 2.18
CA ASP A 56 3.75 -27.91 1.49
C ASP A 56 2.95 -26.98 0.56
N GLY A 57 2.95 -25.67 0.82
CA GLY A 57 2.22 -24.71 0.02
C GLY A 57 2.41 -23.26 0.48
N VAL A 58 2.08 -22.33 -0.42
CA VAL A 58 2.11 -20.89 -0.18
C VAL A 58 0.78 -20.29 -0.64
N LEU A 59 0.18 -19.47 0.21
CA LEU A 59 -0.94 -18.62 -0.15
C LEU A 59 -0.49 -17.16 -0.07
N LEU A 60 -0.65 -16.42 -1.17
CA LEU A 60 -0.42 -14.99 -1.23
C LEU A 60 -1.73 -14.29 -1.59
N ASP A 61 -2.26 -13.54 -0.64
CA ASP A 61 -3.34 -12.59 -0.87
C ASP A 61 -2.73 -11.21 -1.16
N LEU A 62 -2.74 -10.82 -2.44
CA LEU A 62 -2.13 -9.59 -2.91
C LEU A 62 -3.20 -8.50 -3.04
N GLY A 63 -3.03 -7.41 -2.31
CA GLY A 63 -3.92 -6.27 -2.40
C GLY A 63 -3.86 -5.38 -1.18
N CYS A 64 -4.77 -4.41 -1.15
CA CYS A 64 -5.06 -3.62 0.05
C CYS A 64 -6.12 -4.32 0.89
N SER A 65 -5.98 -4.27 2.22
CA SER A 65 -7.03 -4.77 3.10
C SER A 65 -8.21 -3.80 3.17
N SER A 66 -9.40 -4.30 3.53
CA SER A 66 -10.58 -3.44 3.77
C SER A 66 -10.30 -2.31 4.76
N MET A 67 -9.56 -2.62 5.83
CA MET A 67 -9.15 -1.63 6.83
C MET A 67 -8.36 -0.47 6.22
N GLN A 68 -7.53 -0.72 5.21
CA GLN A 68 -6.79 0.35 4.53
C GLN A 68 -7.70 1.23 3.67
N LEU A 69 -8.74 0.64 3.06
CA LEU A 69 -9.72 1.36 2.25
C LEU A 69 -10.74 2.13 3.09
N ASP A 70 -11.04 1.63 4.29
CA ASP A 70 -12.04 2.19 5.21
C ASP A 70 -11.53 3.36 6.05
N ALA A 71 -10.21 3.41 6.27
CA ALA A 71 -9.45 4.41 7.04
C ALA A 71 -8.95 5.56 6.15
N PRO A 72 -9.61 6.74 6.14
CA PRO A 72 -9.26 7.85 5.26
C PRO A 72 -7.83 8.37 5.45
N GLU A 73 -7.33 8.36 6.69
CA GLU A 73 -5.98 8.77 7.07
C GLU A 73 -4.87 7.97 6.38
N ARG A 74 -5.19 6.79 5.84
CA ARG A 74 -4.25 5.96 5.08
C ARG A 74 -4.11 6.38 3.62
N GLY A 75 -5.04 7.20 3.11
CA GLY A 75 -4.98 7.74 1.75
C GLY A 75 -5.33 6.76 0.62
N PHE A 76 -5.82 5.56 0.91
CA PHE A 76 -6.23 4.59 -0.13
C PHE A 76 -7.70 4.75 -0.55
N SER A 77 -8.51 5.45 0.25
CA SER A 77 -9.93 5.60 -0.03
C SER A 77 -10.18 6.56 -1.20
N LEU A 78 -10.99 6.13 -2.17
CA LEU A 78 -11.53 6.99 -3.23
C LEU A 78 -12.84 7.68 -2.82
N ARG A 79 -13.47 7.23 -1.72
CA ARG A 79 -14.77 7.73 -1.27
C ARG A 79 -14.64 8.77 -0.16
N LYS A 80 -13.70 8.56 0.76
CA LYS A 80 -13.47 9.42 1.91
C LYS A 80 -12.17 10.21 1.69
N ASP A 81 -12.24 11.52 1.91
CA ASP A 81 -11.07 12.39 1.74
C ASP A 81 -10.04 12.18 2.86
N GLY A 82 -8.76 12.17 2.49
CA GLY A 82 -7.66 11.84 3.37
C GLY A 82 -6.33 12.44 2.90
N PRO A 83 -5.28 12.44 3.74
CA PRO A 83 -3.93 12.74 3.28
C PRO A 83 -3.53 11.75 2.17
N LEU A 84 -2.81 12.24 1.17
CA LEU A 84 -2.33 11.44 0.04
C LEU A 84 -1.07 10.64 0.45
N ASP A 85 -1.24 9.67 1.36
CA ASP A 85 -0.14 8.84 1.87
C ASP A 85 0.06 7.57 1.00
N MET A 86 -0.91 6.66 1.00
CA MET A 86 -0.89 5.38 0.26
C MET A 86 0.29 4.44 0.59
N ARG A 87 1.06 4.68 1.65
CA ARG A 87 2.04 3.70 2.13
C ARG A 87 1.33 2.57 2.85
N MET A 88 1.72 1.36 2.46
CA MET A 88 1.29 0.14 3.12
C MET A 88 1.70 0.12 4.61
N ASP A 89 2.86 0.69 4.91
CA ASP A 89 3.48 0.65 6.24
C ASP A 89 4.26 1.93 6.55
N GLY A 90 3.53 3.03 6.75
CA GLY A 90 4.13 4.33 7.06
C GLY A 90 4.78 4.41 8.45
N CYS A 91 4.35 3.57 9.41
CA CYS A 91 4.87 3.61 10.78
C CYS A 91 6.28 3.00 10.89
N ARG A 92 6.54 1.87 10.20
CA ARG A 92 7.88 1.25 10.21
C ARG A 92 8.85 1.88 9.22
N TYR A 93 8.31 2.54 8.18
CA TYR A 93 9.11 3.18 7.13
C TYR A 93 8.68 4.64 6.94
N PRO A 94 8.85 5.50 7.96
CA PRO A 94 8.39 6.89 7.90
C PRO A 94 9.12 7.72 6.84
N ASP A 95 10.36 7.34 6.50
CA ASP A 95 11.20 8.05 5.52
C ASP A 95 10.91 7.63 4.06
N MET A 96 10.07 6.62 3.85
CA MET A 96 9.67 6.23 2.49
C MET A 96 8.70 7.26 1.90
N PRO A 97 8.84 7.57 0.60
CA PRO A 97 8.00 8.57 -0.05
C PRO A 97 6.53 8.17 0.00
N THR A 98 5.69 9.15 0.31
CA THR A 98 4.23 9.09 0.19
C THR A 98 3.80 9.26 -1.27
N ALA A 99 2.54 8.96 -1.57
CA ALA A 99 1.97 9.32 -2.86
C ALA A 99 2.00 10.84 -3.10
N ALA A 100 1.84 11.67 -2.06
CA ALA A 100 2.01 13.11 -2.15
C ALA A 100 3.42 13.49 -2.62
N ASP A 101 4.46 12.88 -2.06
CA ASP A 101 5.84 13.14 -2.47
C ASP A 101 6.05 12.77 -3.94
N VAL A 102 5.53 11.62 -4.37
CA VAL A 102 5.62 11.15 -5.76
C VAL A 102 4.95 12.13 -6.73
N VAL A 103 3.68 12.51 -6.47
CA VAL A 103 2.94 13.39 -7.39
C VAL A 103 3.46 14.82 -7.39
N ASN A 104 4.13 15.27 -6.32
CA ASN A 104 4.67 16.63 -6.25
C ASN A 104 6.13 16.73 -6.75
N ALA A 105 6.92 15.65 -6.71
CA ALA A 105 8.33 15.69 -7.06
C ALA A 105 8.67 15.17 -8.47
N LEU A 106 8.03 14.08 -8.93
CA LEU A 106 8.41 13.44 -10.18
C LEU A 106 8.09 14.31 -11.40
N ASP A 107 8.91 14.25 -12.45
CA ASP A 107 8.60 14.94 -13.71
C ASP A 107 7.37 14.32 -14.42
N GLN A 108 6.86 15.04 -15.43
CA GLN A 108 5.68 14.63 -16.17
C GLN A 108 5.86 13.28 -16.88
N GLN A 109 7.06 12.98 -17.38
CA GLN A 109 7.35 11.75 -18.11
C GLN A 109 7.36 10.55 -17.18
N ALA A 110 8.02 10.68 -16.02
CA ALA A 110 8.05 9.68 -14.96
C ALA A 110 6.64 9.40 -14.43
N LEU A 111 5.83 10.43 -14.17
CA LEU A 111 4.42 10.26 -13.76
C LEU A 111 3.61 9.53 -14.83
N ALA A 112 3.72 9.93 -16.10
CA ALA A 112 3.03 9.26 -17.19
C ALA A 112 3.47 7.80 -17.35
N SER A 113 4.74 7.50 -17.09
CA SER A 113 5.26 6.12 -17.09
C SER A 113 4.62 5.29 -15.99
N ILE A 114 4.60 5.81 -14.75
CA ILE A 114 3.98 5.12 -13.60
C ILE A 114 2.50 4.81 -13.88
N LEU A 115 1.74 5.82 -14.32
CA LEU A 115 0.31 5.67 -14.61
C LEU A 115 0.04 4.66 -15.73
N ARG A 116 0.89 4.62 -16.77
CA ARG A 116 0.76 3.65 -17.86
C ARG A 116 1.15 2.24 -17.43
N THR A 117 2.29 2.09 -16.76
CA THR A 117 2.87 0.78 -16.43
C THR A 117 2.11 0.09 -15.30
N TYR A 118 1.75 0.83 -14.26
CA TYR A 118 1.11 0.25 -13.06
C TYR A 118 -0.40 0.47 -13.01
N GLY A 119 -0.90 1.51 -13.67
CA GLY A 119 -2.33 1.82 -13.71
C GLY A 119 -3.04 1.38 -15.00
N GLU A 120 -2.29 0.88 -15.99
CA GLU A 120 -2.81 0.54 -17.33
C GLU A 120 -3.61 1.69 -17.99
N GLU A 121 -3.27 2.94 -17.64
CA GLU A 121 -4.08 4.11 -17.96
C GLU A 121 -3.80 4.63 -19.39
N LYS A 122 -4.83 4.63 -20.24
CA LYS A 122 -4.75 5.07 -21.64
C LYS A 122 -4.43 6.57 -21.75
N HIS A 123 -4.97 7.38 -20.84
CA HIS A 123 -4.82 8.83 -20.79
C HIS A 123 -3.65 9.30 -19.90
N ALA A 124 -2.69 8.41 -19.60
CA ALA A 124 -1.59 8.68 -18.67
C ALA A 124 -0.85 10.01 -18.93
N LYS A 125 -0.57 10.35 -20.20
CA LYS A 125 0.09 11.62 -20.56
C LYS A 125 -0.75 12.85 -20.18
N LYS A 126 -2.07 12.79 -20.41
CA LYS A 126 -3.00 13.89 -20.11
C LYS A 126 -3.15 14.07 -18.60
N ILE A 127 -3.29 12.97 -17.86
CA ILE A 127 -3.40 12.99 -16.40
C ILE A 127 -2.11 13.52 -15.77
N ALA A 128 -0.94 13.03 -16.20
CA ALA A 128 0.34 13.54 -15.71
C ALA A 128 0.52 15.04 -15.97
N SER A 129 0.13 15.51 -17.16
CA SER A 129 0.11 16.94 -17.48
C SER A 129 -0.78 17.74 -16.52
N ALA A 130 -1.98 17.25 -16.23
CA ALA A 130 -2.91 17.90 -15.31
C ALA A 130 -2.38 17.93 -13.87
N ILE A 131 -1.73 16.86 -13.41
CA ILE A 131 -1.06 16.81 -12.10
C ILE A 131 0.04 17.86 -12.01
N VAL A 132 0.92 17.93 -13.02
CA VAL A 132 2.03 18.91 -13.06
C VAL A 132 1.51 20.35 -13.10
N GLN A 133 0.44 20.60 -13.85
CA GLN A 133 -0.20 21.91 -13.91
C GLN A 133 -0.88 22.27 -12.58
N ALA A 134 -1.54 21.33 -11.91
CA ALA A 134 -2.20 21.60 -10.65
C ALA A 134 -1.19 21.90 -9.53
N ARG A 135 -0.12 21.10 -9.44
CA ARG A 135 0.89 21.27 -8.38
C ARG A 135 1.73 22.55 -8.52
N SER A 136 1.79 23.15 -9.70
CA SER A 136 2.50 24.42 -9.90
C SER A 136 1.76 25.61 -9.25
N ILE A 137 0.47 25.43 -8.94
CA ILE A 137 -0.35 26.42 -8.22
C ILE A 137 -0.26 26.14 -6.71
N TYR A 138 -0.64 24.93 -6.29
CA TYR A 138 -0.54 24.48 -4.89
C TYR A 138 -0.19 23.00 -4.81
N PRO A 139 0.61 22.57 -3.81
CA PRO A 139 0.93 21.16 -3.61
C PRO A 139 -0.31 20.27 -3.45
N ILE A 140 -0.29 19.10 -4.08
CA ILE A 140 -1.36 18.10 -3.98
C ILE A 140 -1.12 17.28 -2.71
N THR A 141 -1.98 17.42 -1.71
CA THR A 141 -1.79 16.80 -0.39
C THR A 141 -2.92 15.86 0.02
N ARG A 142 -4.06 15.90 -0.69
CA ARG A 142 -5.24 15.10 -0.36
C ARG A 142 -5.73 14.22 -1.49
N THR A 143 -6.40 13.12 -1.15
CA THR A 143 -6.92 12.14 -2.11
C THR A 143 -7.97 12.75 -3.04
N GLN A 144 -8.90 13.57 -2.53
CA GLN A 144 -9.94 14.18 -3.37
C GLN A 144 -9.41 15.24 -4.33
N GLN A 145 -8.30 15.92 -3.97
CA GLN A 145 -7.62 16.84 -4.88
C GLN A 145 -7.10 16.07 -6.10
N LEU A 146 -6.36 14.98 -5.86
CA LEU A 146 -5.86 14.12 -6.93
C LEU A 146 -6.99 13.53 -7.77
N ALA A 147 -8.04 13.00 -7.13
CA ALA A 147 -9.20 12.44 -7.83
C ALA A 147 -9.89 13.47 -8.74
N SER A 148 -10.04 14.71 -8.27
CA SER A 148 -10.64 15.79 -9.05
C SER A 148 -9.80 16.16 -10.27
N ILE A 149 -8.47 16.22 -10.11
CA ILE A 149 -7.54 16.46 -11.22
C ILE A 149 -7.65 15.35 -12.27
N VAL A 150 -7.66 14.08 -11.84
CA VAL A 150 -7.77 12.92 -12.73
C VAL A 150 -9.11 12.91 -13.47
N ALA A 151 -10.21 13.26 -12.80
CA ALA A 151 -11.53 13.34 -13.40
C ALA A 151 -11.70 14.51 -14.39
N GLY A 152 -10.69 15.37 -14.54
CA GLY A 152 -10.76 16.58 -15.37
C GLY A 152 -11.55 17.72 -14.72
N GLY A 153 -11.87 17.58 -13.43
CA GLY A 153 -12.53 18.61 -12.63
C GLY A 153 -11.54 19.70 -12.23
N HIS A 154 -11.17 20.58 -13.16
CA HIS A 154 -10.61 21.88 -12.81
C HIS A 154 -11.74 22.78 -12.27
N LYS A 155 -12.20 22.53 -11.05
CA LYS A 155 -12.68 23.60 -10.19
C LYS A 155 -11.51 23.94 -9.30
N ALA A 156 -10.94 25.13 -9.49
CA ALA A 156 -10.13 25.76 -8.46
C ALA A 156 -10.93 25.64 -7.16
N LEU A 157 -10.42 24.87 -6.20
CA LEU A 157 -10.95 24.86 -4.85
C LEU A 157 -10.58 26.25 -4.30
N SER A 158 -11.50 27.19 -4.51
CA SER A 158 -11.56 28.51 -3.88
C SER A 158 -11.87 28.37 -2.40
#